data_AF-A0A117SV95-F1
#
_entry.id   AF-A0A117SV95-F1
#
_cell.length_a   1.000
_cell.length_b   1.000
_cell.length_c   1.000
_cell.angle_alpha   90.00
_cell.angle_beta   90.00
_cell.angle_gamma   90.00
#
_symmetry.space_group_name_H-M   'P 1'
#
loop_
_entity.id
_entity.type
_entity.pdbx_description
1 polymer ?
#
loop_
_entity_poly.entity_id
_entity_poly.type
_entity_poly.pdbx_seq_one_letter_code
_entity_poly.pdbx_strand_id
1 'polypeptide(L)'
;MSFEVIAKDLAGKIGRLYTKSGAVETPALFPVVDPRKQEIPVDVIRRYFGQVITNSYFVYRLAGGKPVQVKRLLGWDGVVMTDSGAYQILRYGTVDVDPDEILFYQSQIGSDIGVILDLPFDYEEPYDSAVLKVEETLRRAKRAATLLDSMNMLVVAPIQGALYTDLLVRSTRELTKLGFHIFAIGSPTTLLEEYKFNLVLNIVAEVKLHMAREAPLHLFGAGHPLILPFAVALGVDLFDSASYVLYARDDRVILRDRTIRLDDVKTDYLPCNTKLCNISVKELREMPQQERAVLITEHNLAILKEELLEIKQRIYEGTLWEYLEAKARAHPALYRFLKSLHRYRRLLENFDPETHPEPHGLFFFDDTASSRPEPARHQARLMEVEPAAKKAVVLKVGEKPYNRSWQYRLIKNIAGNDVHVLFFDPVFGVVPEEVAEVYPLSQNDAEGEDEEARAYLYAWLEKYDVVFTYNVDIPLISKKVIPLRSLDDLAQYSYV
;
A
#
# COMPACT_ATOMS: atom_id res chain seq x y z
N MET A 1 1.45 19.80 14.95
CA MET A 1 0.85 18.66 14.21
C MET A 1 1.40 18.72 12.79
N SER A 2 2.16 17.72 12.37
CA SER A 2 2.89 17.73 11.08
C SER A 2 2.17 17.00 9.94
N PHE A 3 1.16 16.18 10.24
CA PHE A 3 0.47 15.36 9.24
C PHE A 3 -1.04 15.30 9.48
N GLU A 4 -1.81 15.47 8.41
CA GLU A 4 -3.28 15.38 8.39
C GLU A 4 -3.70 14.30 7.39
N VAL A 5 -4.68 13.47 7.74
CA VAL A 5 -5.24 12.46 6.84
C VAL A 5 -6.55 12.98 6.24
N ILE A 6 -6.68 12.88 4.92
CA ILE A 6 -7.81 13.39 4.13
C ILE A 6 -8.73 12.24 3.68
N ALA A 7 -8.17 11.19 3.09
CA ALA A 7 -8.92 10.03 2.59
C ALA A 7 -8.14 8.74 2.85
N LYS A 8 -8.86 7.61 2.88
CA LYS A 8 -8.30 6.28 3.14
C LYS A 8 -8.99 5.23 2.31
N ASP A 9 -8.22 4.20 1.99
CA ASP A 9 -8.68 2.95 1.38
C ASP A 9 -7.64 1.87 1.75
N LEU A 10 -8.09 0.74 2.30
CA LEU A 10 -7.23 -0.21 2.98
C LEU A 10 -6.39 0.47 4.08
N ALA A 11 -5.10 0.19 4.19
CA ALA A 11 -4.19 0.95 5.05
C ALA A 11 -3.61 2.20 4.37
N GLY A 12 -3.90 2.42 3.09
CA GLY A 12 -3.45 3.58 2.31
C GLY A 12 -4.16 4.86 2.72
N LYS A 13 -3.44 5.98 2.61
CA LYS A 13 -3.97 7.29 2.98
C LYS A 13 -3.50 8.40 2.06
N ILE A 14 -4.45 9.26 1.69
CA ILE A 14 -4.14 10.60 1.19
C ILE A 14 -4.01 11.50 2.40
N GLY A 15 -2.90 12.22 2.50
CA GLY A 15 -2.68 13.14 3.61
C GLY A 15 -1.87 14.37 3.20
N ARG A 16 -1.72 15.30 4.13
CA ARG A 16 -0.90 16.51 3.98
C ARG A 16 0.18 16.53 5.03
N LEU A 17 1.44 16.45 4.58
CA LEU A 17 2.62 16.61 5.41
C LEU A 17 3.06 18.07 5.37
N TYR A 18 2.94 18.76 6.51
CA TYR A 18 3.29 20.18 6.66
C TYR A 18 4.77 20.33 7.04
N THR A 19 5.52 21.04 6.19
CA THR A 19 6.92 21.41 6.43
C THR A 19 7.05 22.94 6.51
N LYS A 20 8.22 23.44 6.94
CA LYS A 20 8.48 24.89 6.99
C LYS A 20 8.45 25.58 5.62
N SER A 21 8.55 24.82 4.53
CA SER A 21 8.57 25.36 3.15
C SER A 21 7.35 24.98 2.32
N GLY A 22 6.31 24.43 2.94
CA GLY A 22 5.07 24.05 2.25
C GLY A 22 4.57 22.67 2.65
N ALA A 23 3.40 22.32 2.11
CA ALA A 23 2.77 21.03 2.32
C ALA A 23 3.07 20.06 1.17
N VAL A 24 3.29 18.79 1.50
CA VAL A 24 3.39 17.68 0.54
C VAL A 24 2.17 16.79 0.69
N GLU A 25 1.42 16.62 -0.39
CA GLU A 25 0.28 15.71 -0.40
C GLU A 25 0.72 14.26 -0.66
N THR A 26 0.45 13.36 0.28
CA THR A 26 0.80 11.93 0.23
C THR A 26 -0.31 11.11 -0.45
N PRO A 27 -0.01 9.93 -1.03
CA PRO A 27 1.32 9.34 -1.21
C PRO A 27 2.23 10.18 -2.13
N ALA A 28 3.51 10.33 -1.77
CA ALA A 28 4.44 11.21 -2.49
C ALA A 28 5.81 10.57 -2.70
N LEU A 29 6.38 10.73 -3.89
CA LEU A 29 7.76 10.34 -4.21
C LEU A 29 8.69 11.56 -4.21
N PHE A 30 9.87 11.40 -3.64
CA PHE A 30 10.96 12.37 -3.60
C PHE A 30 12.04 11.92 -4.59
N PRO A 31 12.14 12.55 -5.78
CA PRO A 31 13.24 12.25 -6.69
C PRO A 31 14.57 12.55 -6.04
N VAL A 32 15.50 11.60 -6.10
CA VAL A 32 16.86 11.77 -5.57
C VAL A 32 17.65 12.69 -6.49
N VAL A 33 18.26 13.73 -5.92
CA VAL A 33 19.16 14.66 -6.60
C VAL A 33 20.56 14.52 -5.99
N ASP A 34 21.54 14.11 -6.81
CA ASP A 34 22.93 13.99 -6.38
C ASP A 34 23.59 15.40 -6.36
N PRO A 35 24.04 15.88 -5.19
CA PRO A 35 24.59 17.23 -5.07
C PRO A 35 26.00 17.37 -5.67
N ARG A 36 26.66 16.25 -6.02
CA ARG A 36 28.03 16.24 -6.57
C ARG A 36 28.03 16.39 -8.09
N LYS A 37 27.07 15.76 -8.75
CA LYS A 37 26.94 15.76 -10.20
C LYS A 37 25.49 15.52 -10.56
N GLN A 38 24.85 16.58 -11.06
CA GLN A 38 23.53 16.46 -11.64
C GLN A 38 23.64 16.35 -13.15
N GLU A 39 23.22 15.22 -13.69
CA GLU A 39 23.31 14.94 -15.13
C GLU A 39 22.16 15.56 -15.93
N ILE A 40 21.09 15.92 -15.23
CA ILE A 40 19.84 16.39 -15.85
C ILE A 40 19.37 17.65 -15.12
N PRO A 41 19.00 18.71 -15.84
CA PRO A 41 18.54 19.95 -15.21
C PRO A 41 17.44 19.66 -14.19
N VAL A 42 17.61 20.19 -12.98
CA VAL A 42 16.64 20.07 -11.89
C VAL A 42 15.26 20.61 -12.30
N ASP A 43 15.22 21.54 -13.26
CA ASP A 43 13.99 22.05 -13.88
C ASP A 43 13.13 20.95 -14.53
N VAL A 44 13.72 19.85 -15.02
CA VAL A 44 12.97 18.70 -15.53
C VAL A 44 12.19 18.03 -14.40
N ILE A 45 12.81 17.88 -13.22
CA ILE A 45 12.18 17.31 -12.02
C ILE A 45 11.04 18.23 -11.55
N ARG A 46 11.26 19.55 -11.56
CA ARG A 46 10.29 20.56 -11.09
C ARG A 46 8.96 20.53 -11.87
N ARG A 47 8.95 20.02 -13.11
CA ARG A 47 7.71 19.86 -13.90
C ARG A 47 6.75 18.83 -13.32
N TYR A 48 7.23 17.87 -12.53
CA TYR A 48 6.44 16.73 -12.05
C TYR A 48 6.33 16.67 -10.52
N PHE A 49 7.38 17.10 -9.82
CA PHE A 49 7.48 17.00 -8.36
C PHE A 49 7.84 18.36 -7.74
N GLY A 50 7.18 18.72 -6.64
CA GLY A 50 7.45 19.93 -5.85
C GLY A 50 8.40 19.69 -4.68
N GLN A 51 8.90 18.47 -4.56
CA GLN A 51 9.77 17.99 -3.49
C GLN A 51 10.89 17.13 -4.05
N VAL A 52 12.05 17.14 -3.40
CA VAL A 52 13.21 16.29 -3.74
C VAL A 52 13.91 15.80 -2.48
N ILE A 53 14.69 14.73 -2.61
CA ILE A 53 15.64 14.29 -1.58
C ILE A 53 17.06 14.46 -2.09
N THR A 54 17.99 14.81 -1.21
CA THR A 54 19.43 14.76 -1.49
C THR A 54 20.19 14.15 -0.31
N ASN A 55 21.49 13.99 -0.42
CA ASN A 55 22.32 13.40 0.61
C ASN A 55 23.17 14.47 1.31
N SER A 56 22.87 14.74 2.59
CA SER A 56 23.57 15.80 3.34
C SER A 56 25.03 15.46 3.62
N TYR A 57 25.39 14.18 3.69
CA TYR A 57 26.79 13.78 3.88
C TYR A 57 27.66 14.23 2.70
N PHE A 58 27.20 14.09 1.46
CA PHE A 58 27.94 14.64 0.32
C PHE A 58 28.05 16.16 0.37
N VAL A 59 26.98 16.86 0.76
CA VAL A 59 27.02 18.33 0.95
C VAL A 59 28.03 18.71 2.03
N TYR A 60 28.02 18.01 3.17
CA TYR A 60 28.96 18.19 4.27
C TYR A 60 30.41 18.01 3.80
N ARG A 61 30.70 16.94 3.07
CA ARG A 61 32.04 16.63 2.55
C ARG A 61 32.51 17.67 1.53
N LEU A 62 31.65 18.08 0.60
CA LEU A 62 31.97 19.09 -0.41
C LEU A 62 32.26 20.46 0.21
N ALA A 63 31.52 20.83 1.26
CA ALA A 63 31.67 22.12 1.94
C ALA A 63 32.72 22.12 3.06
N GLY A 64 33.35 20.98 3.35
CA GLY A 64 34.30 20.83 4.47
C GLY A 64 33.65 21.12 5.82
N GLY A 65 32.43 20.63 6.04
CA GLY A 65 31.64 20.82 7.26
C GLY A 65 30.99 22.20 7.42
N LYS A 66 31.23 23.14 6.50
CA LYS A 66 30.62 24.47 6.56
C LYS A 66 29.18 24.42 6.05
N PRO A 67 28.18 24.93 6.78
CA PRO A 67 26.79 24.94 6.31
C PRO A 67 26.61 25.73 5.01
N VAL A 68 26.08 25.06 3.98
CA VAL A 68 25.69 25.67 2.70
C VAL A 68 24.20 25.43 2.50
N GLN A 69 23.42 26.50 2.25
CA GLN A 69 21.96 26.39 2.08
C GLN A 69 21.60 25.41 0.95
N VAL A 70 20.98 24.29 1.30
CA VAL A 70 20.76 23.14 0.39
C VAL A 70 19.88 23.50 -0.79
N LYS A 71 18.83 24.30 -0.55
CA LYS A 71 17.93 24.81 -1.59
C LYS A 71 18.66 25.61 -2.65
N ARG A 72 19.55 26.52 -2.23
CA ARG A 72 20.38 27.31 -3.14
C ARG A 72 21.39 26.44 -3.90
N LEU A 73 21.99 25.46 -3.22
CA LEU A 73 22.93 24.53 -3.84
C LEU A 73 22.26 23.71 -4.96
N LEU A 74 21.04 23.24 -4.72
CA LEU A 74 20.28 22.44 -5.69
C LEU A 74 19.53 23.29 -6.73
N GLY A 75 19.43 24.61 -6.54
CA GLY A 75 18.53 25.45 -7.33
C GLY A 75 17.05 25.07 -7.13
N TRP A 76 16.67 24.67 -5.91
CA TRP A 76 15.32 24.21 -5.57
C TRP A 76 14.65 25.14 -4.56
N ASP A 77 13.38 25.45 -4.79
CA ASP A 77 12.54 26.32 -3.98
C ASP A 77 11.49 25.55 -3.16
N GLY A 78 11.07 24.38 -3.64
CA GLY A 78 10.14 23.48 -2.95
C GLY A 78 10.72 22.73 -1.75
N VAL A 79 10.04 21.66 -1.32
CA VAL A 79 10.42 20.89 -0.12
C VAL A 79 11.67 20.05 -0.37
N VAL A 80 12.65 20.11 0.54
CA VAL A 80 13.89 19.30 0.46
C VAL A 80 14.01 18.38 1.67
N MET A 81 14.04 17.07 1.40
CA MET A 81 14.49 16.06 2.35
C MET A 81 16.00 15.84 2.21
N THR A 82 16.69 15.60 3.32
CA THR A 82 18.10 15.19 3.31
C THR A 82 18.29 13.86 4.01
N ASP A 83 18.93 12.92 3.32
CA ASP A 83 19.45 11.69 3.93
C ASP A 83 20.79 11.96 4.62
N SER A 84 20.98 11.34 5.78
CA SER A 84 22.17 11.40 6.64
C SER A 84 23.42 10.79 6.01
N GLY A 85 23.24 9.97 4.97
CA GLY A 85 24.31 9.23 4.31
C GLY A 85 24.50 7.81 4.86
N ALA A 86 23.50 7.28 5.56
CA ALA A 86 23.47 5.88 6.00
C ALA A 86 23.75 4.91 4.85
N TYR A 87 23.23 5.17 3.64
CA TYR A 87 23.51 4.34 2.46
C TYR A 87 25.01 4.21 2.12
N GLN A 88 25.85 5.20 2.47
CA GLN A 88 27.31 5.10 2.29
C GLN A 88 27.94 4.11 3.28
N ILE A 89 27.36 3.91 4.46
CA ILE A 89 27.79 2.85 5.40
C ILE A 89 27.59 1.48 4.74
N LEU A 90 26.47 1.26 4.06
CA LEU A 90 26.22 0.00 3.35
C LEU A 90 27.22 -0.23 2.20
N ARG A 91 27.57 0.83 1.45
CA ARG A 91 28.47 0.73 0.29
C ARG A 91 29.97 0.70 0.64
N TYR A 92 30.38 1.40 1.70
CA TYR A 92 31.79 1.68 2.01
C TYR A 92 32.20 1.31 3.45
N GLY A 93 31.27 0.75 4.23
CA GLY A 93 31.51 0.27 5.60
C GLY A 93 31.50 1.34 6.69
N THR A 94 31.79 2.61 6.36
CA THR A 94 31.83 3.70 7.35
C THR A 94 31.41 5.04 6.76
N VAL A 95 30.93 5.93 7.63
CA VAL A 95 30.88 7.37 7.39
C VAL A 95 31.62 8.06 8.52
N ASP A 96 32.41 9.07 8.18
CA ASP A 96 33.28 9.78 9.12
C ASP A 96 32.59 11.07 9.57
N VAL A 97 31.50 10.92 10.33
CA VAL A 97 30.72 12.02 10.92
C VAL A 97 29.93 11.53 12.14
N ASP A 98 29.84 12.34 13.20
CA ASP A 98 29.00 11.99 14.36
C ASP A 98 27.49 12.09 13.99
N PRO A 99 26.65 11.15 14.49
CA PRO A 99 25.20 11.17 14.22
C PRO A 99 24.49 12.48 14.59
N ASP A 100 24.87 13.12 15.69
CA ASP A 100 24.23 14.37 16.12
C ASP A 100 24.75 15.53 15.27
N GLU A 101 26.05 15.53 14.93
CA GLU A 101 26.66 16.52 14.05
C GLU A 101 25.99 16.58 12.68
N ILE A 102 25.80 15.43 12.01
CA ILE A 102 25.14 15.41 10.70
C ILE A 102 23.65 15.79 10.80
N LEU A 103 22.98 15.48 11.91
CA LEU A 103 21.59 15.91 12.13
C LEU A 103 21.48 17.42 12.30
N PHE A 104 22.37 18.03 13.11
CA PHE A 104 22.46 19.49 13.22
C PHE A 104 22.81 20.15 11.90
N TYR A 105 23.75 19.56 11.15
CA TYR A 105 24.14 20.06 9.84
C TYR A 105 22.94 20.15 8.90
N GLN A 106 22.09 19.11 8.85
CA GLN A 106 20.84 19.12 8.05
C GLN A 106 19.91 20.29 8.43
N SER A 107 19.77 20.59 9.73
CA SER A 107 19.00 21.75 10.18
C SER A 107 19.62 23.07 9.71
N GLN A 108 20.96 23.21 9.84
CA GLN A 108 21.70 24.42 9.48
C GLN A 108 21.72 24.71 7.96
N ILE A 109 21.75 23.67 7.13
CA ILE A 109 21.67 23.82 5.67
C ILE A 109 20.24 24.10 5.17
N GLY A 110 19.27 24.14 6.07
CA GLY A 110 17.89 24.53 5.75
C GLY A 110 17.03 23.39 5.21
N SER A 111 17.35 22.12 5.50
CA SER A 111 16.48 20.98 5.15
C SER A 111 15.08 21.13 5.73
N ASP A 112 14.06 20.71 5.00
CA ASP A 112 12.67 20.68 5.48
C ASP A 112 12.38 19.40 6.27
N ILE A 113 13.02 18.31 5.86
CA ILE A 113 12.95 17.00 6.48
C ILE A 113 14.37 16.44 6.56
N GLY A 114 14.83 16.07 7.77
CA GLY A 114 16.11 15.41 7.99
C GLY A 114 15.95 13.97 8.43
N VAL A 115 16.95 13.14 8.15
CA VAL A 115 16.99 11.73 8.57
C VAL A 115 18.11 11.58 9.60
N ILE A 116 17.86 10.84 10.69
CA ILE A 116 18.92 10.51 11.64
C ILE A 116 19.93 9.53 11.00
N LEU A 117 21.18 9.52 11.48
CA LEU A 117 22.16 8.56 10.97
C LEU A 117 21.96 7.18 11.60
N ASP A 118 21.18 6.34 10.95
CA ASP A 118 20.95 4.94 11.30
C ASP A 118 22.06 4.00 10.78
N LEU A 119 21.98 2.72 11.16
CA LEU A 119 22.87 1.68 10.62
C LEU A 119 22.09 0.73 9.70
N PRO A 120 22.31 0.81 8.38
CA PRO A 120 21.61 -0.05 7.45
C PRO A 120 22.11 -1.50 7.51
N PHE A 121 21.24 -2.43 7.14
CA PHE A 121 21.55 -3.85 7.01
C PHE A 121 21.70 -4.25 5.54
N ASP A 122 22.47 -5.31 5.30
CA ASP A 122 22.25 -6.16 4.13
C ASP A 122 21.11 -7.15 4.45
N TYR A 123 20.26 -7.52 3.50
CA TYR A 123 19.14 -8.41 3.81
C TYR A 123 19.62 -9.84 4.13
N GLU A 124 20.85 -10.21 3.76
CA GLU A 124 21.51 -11.46 4.13
C GLU A 124 22.32 -11.35 5.45
N GLU A 125 22.20 -10.22 6.17
CA GLU A 125 22.91 -9.98 7.42
C GLU A 125 22.57 -11.04 8.49
N PRO A 126 23.58 -11.65 9.14
CA PRO A 126 23.35 -12.57 10.26
C PRO A 126 22.61 -11.91 11.42
N TYR A 127 21.78 -12.68 12.12
CA TYR A 127 20.93 -12.21 13.22
C TYR A 127 21.71 -11.41 14.29
N ASP A 128 22.85 -11.93 14.77
CA ASP A 128 23.64 -11.25 15.81
C ASP A 128 24.17 -9.88 15.34
N SER A 129 24.54 -9.76 14.07
CA SER A 129 24.96 -8.49 13.48
C SER A 129 23.78 -7.53 13.33
N ALA A 130 22.61 -8.04 12.89
CA ALA A 130 21.38 -7.26 12.81
C ALA A 130 20.95 -6.72 14.18
N VAL A 131 21.08 -7.50 15.26
CA VAL A 131 20.82 -7.06 16.65
C VAL A 131 21.68 -5.86 17.00
N LEU A 132 22.99 -5.92 16.77
CA LEU A 132 23.92 -4.83 17.09
C LEU A 132 23.57 -3.54 16.33
N LYS A 133 23.22 -3.66 15.04
CA LYS A 133 22.82 -2.51 14.22
C LYS A 133 21.51 -1.88 14.68
N VAL A 134 20.53 -2.70 15.07
CA VAL A 134 19.26 -2.22 15.64
C VAL A 134 19.51 -1.51 16.97
N GLU A 135 20.34 -2.07 17.85
CA GLU A 135 20.63 -1.46 19.15
C GLU A 135 21.36 -0.13 19.03
N GLU A 136 22.34 -0.04 18.13
CA GLU A 136 23.03 1.21 17.84
C GLU A 136 22.11 2.24 17.17
N THR A 137 21.25 1.81 16.24
CA THR A 137 20.23 2.69 15.64
C THR A 137 19.28 3.25 16.71
N LEU A 138 18.80 2.41 17.63
CA LEU A 138 17.96 2.84 18.74
C LEU A 138 18.69 3.77 19.71
N ARG A 139 19.99 3.54 19.96
CA ARG A 139 20.82 4.43 20.78
C ARG A 139 20.94 5.81 20.15
N ARG A 140 21.20 5.88 18.84
CA ARG A 140 21.27 7.15 18.09
C ARG A 140 19.91 7.84 18.02
N ALA A 141 18.83 7.09 17.82
CA ALA A 141 17.48 7.63 17.85
C ALA A 141 17.13 8.24 19.22
N LYS A 142 17.51 7.59 20.33
CA LYS A 142 17.30 8.14 21.68
C LYS A 142 18.08 9.44 21.92
N ARG A 143 19.29 9.57 21.37
CA ARG A 143 20.05 10.84 21.38
C ARG A 143 19.34 11.90 20.55
N ALA A 144 18.98 11.59 19.30
CA ALA A 144 18.31 12.52 18.40
C ALA A 144 16.94 12.98 18.95
N ALA A 145 16.23 12.11 19.67
CA ALA A 145 14.94 12.42 20.30
C ALA A 145 15.02 13.61 21.27
N THR A 146 16.14 13.78 21.99
CA THR A 146 16.32 14.92 22.91
C THR A 146 16.54 16.24 22.20
N LEU A 147 16.81 16.20 20.90
CA LEU A 147 17.12 17.36 20.07
C LEU A 147 15.94 17.80 19.19
N LEU A 148 14.87 17.00 19.07
CA LEU A 148 13.79 17.22 18.10
C LEU A 148 13.18 18.61 18.20
N ASP A 149 12.87 19.09 19.40
CA ASP A 149 12.25 20.41 19.62
C ASP A 149 13.17 21.59 19.23
N SER A 150 14.49 21.35 19.17
CA SER A 150 15.48 22.35 18.74
C SER A 150 15.68 22.40 17.23
N MET A 151 15.14 21.42 16.50
CA MET A 151 15.32 21.29 15.06
C MET A 151 14.24 22.08 14.33
N ASN A 152 14.65 23.05 13.50
CA ASN A 152 13.72 23.73 12.59
C ASN A 152 13.48 22.88 11.31
N MET A 153 13.09 21.62 11.46
CA MET A 153 12.77 20.68 10.38
C MET A 153 12.00 19.47 10.95
N LEU A 154 11.29 18.74 10.09
CA LEU A 154 10.81 17.41 10.47
C LEU A 154 11.98 16.42 10.53
N VAL A 155 11.84 15.39 11.35
CA VAL A 155 12.90 14.38 11.55
C VAL A 155 12.32 12.98 11.36
N VAL A 156 13.02 12.19 10.53
CA VAL A 156 12.70 10.81 10.18
C VAL A 156 13.49 9.86 11.07
N ALA A 157 12.81 8.84 11.61
CA ALA A 157 13.42 7.71 12.30
C ALA A 157 13.35 6.44 11.44
N PRO A 158 14.48 5.97 10.89
CA PRO A 158 14.56 4.69 10.20
C PRO A 158 14.40 3.51 11.16
N ILE A 159 13.47 2.63 10.83
CA ILE A 159 13.23 1.34 11.44
C ILE A 159 14.12 0.33 10.72
N GLN A 160 15.07 -0.23 11.48
CA GLN A 160 15.96 -1.30 11.04
C GLN A 160 15.56 -2.63 11.68
N GLY A 161 15.88 -3.75 11.02
CA GLY A 161 15.58 -5.10 11.52
C GLY A 161 15.89 -6.26 10.57
N ALA A 162 16.50 -5.99 9.41
CA ALA A 162 16.71 -6.96 8.34
C ALA A 162 15.40 -7.67 7.94
N LEU A 163 15.47 -8.98 7.72
CA LEU A 163 14.31 -9.84 7.47
C LEU A 163 13.74 -10.46 8.76
N TYR A 164 14.20 -10.02 9.94
CA TYR A 164 13.84 -10.62 11.23
C TYR A 164 12.66 -9.88 11.88
N THR A 165 11.50 -10.53 11.89
CA THR A 165 10.25 -9.97 12.40
C THR A 165 10.36 -9.46 13.84
N ASP A 166 11.00 -10.20 14.73
CA ASP A 166 11.18 -9.80 16.13
C ASP A 166 11.99 -8.50 16.29
N LEU A 167 13.02 -8.30 15.44
CA LEU A 167 13.81 -7.08 15.42
C LEU A 167 13.01 -5.90 14.84
N LEU A 168 12.26 -6.11 13.75
CA LEU A 168 11.37 -5.10 13.17
C LEU A 168 10.33 -4.64 14.20
N VAL A 169 9.71 -5.57 14.92
CA VAL A 169 8.71 -5.29 15.97
C VAL A 169 9.35 -4.50 17.11
N ARG A 170 10.52 -4.93 17.60
CA ARG A 170 11.26 -4.24 18.69
C ARG A 170 11.61 -2.81 18.27
N SER A 171 12.21 -2.66 17.10
CA SER A 171 12.64 -1.38 16.53
C SER A 171 11.46 -0.41 16.38
N THR A 172 10.36 -0.87 15.77
CA THR A 172 9.14 -0.06 15.59
C THR A 172 8.56 0.41 16.91
N ARG A 173 8.40 -0.49 17.88
CA ARG A 173 7.80 -0.16 19.19
C ARG A 173 8.66 0.82 20.00
N GLU A 174 9.98 0.69 19.94
CA GLU A 174 10.87 1.59 20.65
C GLU A 174 10.91 2.98 20.00
N LEU A 175 11.02 3.05 18.66
CA LEU A 175 11.05 4.32 17.93
C LEU A 175 9.74 5.10 18.05
N THR A 176 8.59 4.42 18.03
CA THR A 176 7.26 5.07 18.12
C THR A 176 7.08 5.84 19.44
N LYS A 177 7.83 5.50 20.49
CA LYS A 177 7.79 6.19 21.80
C LYS A 177 8.60 7.49 21.85
N LEU A 178 9.43 7.76 20.83
CA LEU A 178 10.45 8.81 20.88
C LEU A 178 10.03 10.15 20.25
N GLY A 179 8.77 10.28 19.79
CA GLY A 179 8.23 11.56 19.33
C GLY A 179 8.69 12.01 17.94
N PHE A 180 9.29 11.13 17.13
CA PHE A 180 9.68 11.45 15.75
C PHE A 180 8.47 11.81 14.88
N HIS A 181 8.72 12.65 13.87
CA HIS A 181 7.67 13.19 13.00
C HIS A 181 7.25 12.21 11.89
N ILE A 182 8.20 11.41 11.42
CA ILE A 182 8.07 10.47 10.30
C ILE A 182 8.86 9.21 10.66
N PHE A 183 8.33 8.04 10.33
CA PHE A 183 9.07 6.78 10.42
C PHE A 183 9.44 6.30 9.02
N ALA A 184 10.54 5.58 8.90
CA ALA A 184 10.95 5.03 7.61
C ALA A 184 11.31 3.56 7.73
N ILE A 185 11.14 2.79 6.67
CA ILE A 185 11.72 1.45 6.55
C ILE A 185 13.09 1.61 5.92
N GLY A 186 14.13 1.35 6.71
CA GLY A 186 15.51 1.46 6.27
C GLY A 186 15.96 0.24 5.47
N SER A 187 16.87 0.48 4.51
CA SER A 187 17.64 -0.56 3.80
C SER A 187 16.91 -1.55 2.86
N PRO A 188 15.70 -1.34 2.33
CA PRO A 188 15.14 -2.29 1.37
C PRO A 188 15.72 -2.12 -0.05
N THR A 189 16.62 -1.15 -0.27
CA THR A 189 17.12 -0.79 -1.62
C THR A 189 17.69 -1.99 -2.38
N THR A 190 18.50 -2.83 -1.74
CA THR A 190 19.06 -4.05 -2.39
C THR A 190 17.95 -5.04 -2.78
N LEU A 191 16.94 -5.22 -1.92
CA LEU A 191 15.77 -6.06 -2.23
C LEU A 191 14.96 -5.50 -3.41
N LEU A 192 14.83 -4.18 -3.49
CA LEU A 192 14.14 -3.49 -4.58
C LEU A 192 14.88 -3.62 -5.91
N GLU A 193 16.21 -3.49 -5.89
CA GLU A 193 17.08 -3.68 -7.06
C GLU A 193 17.00 -5.12 -7.60
N GLU A 194 16.86 -6.11 -6.71
CA GLU A 194 16.69 -7.54 -7.06
C GLU A 194 15.23 -7.97 -7.31
N TYR A 195 14.28 -7.03 -7.38
CA TYR A 195 12.84 -7.32 -7.59
C TYR A 195 12.22 -8.25 -6.54
N LYS A 196 12.79 -8.29 -5.32
CA LYS A 196 12.27 -9.05 -4.16
C LYS A 196 11.13 -8.31 -3.46
N PHE A 197 10.16 -7.83 -4.23
CA PHE A 197 9.06 -6.99 -3.75
C PHE A 197 8.24 -7.64 -2.63
N ASN A 198 8.04 -8.96 -2.68
CA ASN A 198 7.32 -9.69 -1.63
C ASN A 198 7.99 -9.56 -0.25
N LEU A 199 9.33 -9.56 -0.18
CA LEU A 199 10.05 -9.42 1.08
C LEU A 199 9.90 -8.00 1.62
N VAL A 200 10.04 -6.99 0.75
CA VAL A 200 9.86 -5.57 1.13
C VAL A 200 8.44 -5.33 1.65
N LEU A 201 7.43 -5.85 0.96
CA LEU A 201 6.03 -5.65 1.34
C LEU A 201 5.68 -6.40 2.64
N ASN A 202 6.28 -7.56 2.93
CA ASN A 202 6.15 -8.20 4.24
C ASN A 202 6.73 -7.30 5.36
N ILE A 203 7.91 -6.69 5.16
CA ILE A 203 8.50 -5.75 6.13
C ILE A 203 7.55 -4.59 6.38
N VAL A 204 6.98 -4.01 5.32
CA VAL A 204 5.99 -2.92 5.43
C VAL A 204 4.81 -3.32 6.30
N ALA A 205 4.23 -4.50 6.05
CA ALA A 205 3.07 -4.99 6.80
C ALA A 205 3.40 -5.21 8.29
N GLU A 206 4.54 -5.84 8.60
CA GLU A 206 4.99 -6.06 9.99
C GLU A 206 5.23 -4.74 10.74
N VAL A 207 5.88 -3.76 10.09
CA VAL A 207 6.10 -2.44 10.67
C VAL A 207 4.76 -1.73 10.91
N LYS A 208 3.86 -1.72 9.93
CA LYS A 208 2.59 -0.99 10.06
C LYS A 208 1.69 -1.57 11.15
N LEU A 209 1.71 -2.89 11.37
CA LEU A 209 1.00 -3.56 12.48
C LEU A 209 1.42 -3.07 13.88
N HIS A 210 2.63 -2.51 14.01
CA HIS A 210 3.20 -2.11 15.30
C HIS A 210 3.45 -0.60 15.41
N MET A 211 3.07 0.17 14.39
CA MET A 211 3.19 1.63 14.36
C MET A 211 1.84 2.30 14.66
N ALA A 212 1.88 3.53 15.16
CA ALA A 212 0.67 4.36 15.26
C ALA A 212 -0.01 4.53 13.88
N ARG A 213 -1.34 4.58 13.88
CA ARG A 213 -2.15 4.52 12.64
C ARG A 213 -1.89 5.73 11.75
N GLU A 214 -1.88 6.90 12.37
CA GLU A 214 -1.74 8.22 11.78
C GLU A 214 -0.31 8.56 11.36
N ALA A 215 0.70 7.94 11.99
CA ALA A 215 2.10 8.28 11.75
C ALA A 215 2.50 8.08 10.28
N PRO A 216 3.20 9.04 9.66
CA PRO A 216 3.71 8.90 8.29
C PRO A 216 4.78 7.82 8.18
N LEU A 217 4.69 6.99 7.13
CA LEU A 217 5.66 5.94 6.83
C LEU A 217 6.36 6.20 5.49
N HIS A 218 7.69 6.22 5.51
CA HIS A 218 8.54 6.37 4.34
C HIS A 218 9.18 5.03 3.94
N LEU A 219 9.14 4.66 2.66
CA LEU A 219 9.83 3.47 2.14
C LEU A 219 11.03 3.90 1.30
N PHE A 220 12.23 3.71 1.86
CA PHE A 220 13.46 4.16 1.22
C PHE A 220 13.73 3.41 -0.10
N GLY A 221 14.11 4.15 -1.15
CA GLY A 221 14.59 3.62 -2.43
C GLY A 221 13.51 3.04 -3.36
N ALA A 222 12.24 3.04 -2.94
CA ALA A 222 11.15 2.52 -3.76
C ALA A 222 10.69 3.55 -4.80
N GLY A 223 10.96 3.26 -6.08
CA GLY A 223 10.46 4.07 -7.20
C GLY A 223 10.23 3.26 -8.45
N HIS A 224 9.41 2.22 -8.33
CA HIS A 224 8.97 1.42 -9.47
C HIS A 224 7.43 1.31 -9.45
N PRO A 225 6.71 1.59 -10.55
CA PRO A 225 5.24 1.60 -10.57
C PRO A 225 4.58 0.33 -10.03
N LEU A 226 5.21 -0.82 -10.23
CA LEU A 226 4.70 -2.10 -9.71
C LEU A 226 4.61 -2.22 -8.19
N ILE A 227 5.51 -1.59 -7.41
CA ILE A 227 5.52 -1.75 -5.94
C ILE A 227 4.74 -0.64 -5.23
N LEU A 228 4.71 0.57 -5.80
CA LEU A 228 4.07 1.74 -5.20
C LEU A 228 2.63 1.47 -4.71
N PRO A 229 1.69 0.91 -5.53
CA PRO A 229 0.32 0.73 -5.08
C PRO A 229 0.21 -0.28 -3.93
N PHE A 230 1.00 -1.37 -3.94
CA PHE A 230 1.02 -2.35 -2.85
C PHE A 230 1.58 -1.76 -1.56
N ALA A 231 2.66 -0.99 -1.65
CA ALA A 231 3.25 -0.32 -0.49
C ALA A 231 2.27 0.69 0.12
N VAL A 232 1.57 1.46 -0.73
CA VAL A 232 0.52 2.38 -0.29
C VAL A 232 -0.64 1.64 0.36
N ALA A 233 -1.13 0.55 -0.23
CA ALA A 233 -2.21 -0.25 0.35
C ALA A 233 -1.88 -0.82 1.75
N LEU A 234 -0.59 -0.97 2.06
CA LEU A 234 -0.08 -1.36 3.39
C LEU A 234 0.24 -0.16 4.30
N GLY A 235 0.00 1.07 3.84
CA GLY A 235 0.11 2.30 4.63
C GLY A 235 1.44 3.04 4.53
N VAL A 236 2.18 2.89 3.43
CA VAL A 236 3.32 3.77 3.07
C VAL A 236 2.80 5.08 2.47
N ASP A 237 3.40 6.19 2.90
CA ASP A 237 3.04 7.56 2.54
C ASP A 237 4.07 8.26 1.68
N LEU A 238 5.34 7.94 1.90
CA LEU A 238 6.45 8.65 1.29
C LEU A 238 7.38 7.64 0.63
N PHE A 239 7.94 8.02 -0.50
CA PHE A 239 8.88 7.23 -1.28
C PHE A 239 10.03 8.14 -1.70
N ASP A 240 11.18 7.56 -1.99
CA ASP A 240 12.24 8.24 -2.72
C ASP A 240 12.86 7.31 -3.76
N SER A 241 13.41 7.90 -4.82
CA SER A 241 14.06 7.09 -5.84
C SER A 241 15.05 7.85 -6.72
N ALA A 242 16.16 7.18 -7.01
CA ALA A 242 17.08 7.52 -8.10
C ALA A 242 16.82 6.69 -9.38
N SER A 243 15.88 5.73 -9.35
CA SER A 243 15.61 4.80 -10.47
C SER A 243 15.34 5.54 -11.77
N TYR A 244 14.63 6.67 -11.72
CA TYR A 244 14.24 7.45 -12.90
C TYR A 244 15.44 7.85 -13.78
N VAL A 245 16.56 8.26 -13.16
CA VAL A 245 17.79 8.66 -13.86
C VAL A 245 18.78 7.51 -13.99
N LEU A 246 18.86 6.61 -13.00
CA LEU A 246 19.73 5.42 -13.09
C LEU A 246 19.29 4.51 -14.24
N TYR A 247 17.98 4.36 -14.45
CA TYR A 247 17.45 3.56 -15.56
C TYR A 247 17.70 4.27 -16.89
N ALA A 248 17.52 5.58 -16.94
CA ALA A 248 17.80 6.36 -18.15
C ALA A 248 19.27 6.26 -18.63
N ARG A 249 20.23 6.18 -17.70
CA ARG A 249 21.65 5.96 -18.02
C ARG A 249 21.90 4.64 -18.73
N ASP A 250 21.12 3.62 -18.37
CA ASP A 250 21.19 2.26 -18.91
C ASP A 250 20.20 2.02 -20.05
N ASP A 251 19.66 3.09 -20.66
CA ASP A 251 18.62 3.04 -21.70
C ASP A 251 17.39 2.21 -21.29
N ARG A 252 17.05 2.25 -20.00
CA ARG A 252 15.86 1.60 -19.43
C ARG A 252 14.71 2.58 -19.29
N VAL A 253 13.59 2.21 -19.88
CA VAL A 253 12.33 2.95 -19.91
C VAL A 253 11.33 2.29 -18.95
N ILE A 254 10.85 3.05 -17.97
CA ILE A 254 9.85 2.61 -16.99
C ILE A 254 8.48 2.71 -17.63
N LEU A 255 7.72 1.61 -17.64
CA LEU A 255 6.31 1.58 -18.01
C LEU A 255 5.45 1.27 -16.77
N ARG A 256 4.13 1.40 -16.91
CA ARG A 256 3.18 1.18 -15.80
C ARG A 256 3.23 -0.24 -15.20
N ASP A 257 3.61 -1.24 -15.99
CA ASP A 257 3.58 -2.66 -15.63
C ASP A 257 4.96 -3.35 -15.69
N ARG A 258 5.99 -2.69 -16.23
CA ARG A 258 7.33 -3.28 -16.41
C ARG A 258 8.37 -2.21 -16.67
N THR A 259 9.63 -2.62 -16.66
CA THR A 259 10.75 -1.83 -17.20
C THR A 259 11.28 -2.54 -18.44
N ILE A 260 11.59 -1.79 -19.50
CA ILE A 260 12.17 -2.33 -20.74
C ILE A 260 13.53 -1.68 -21.01
N ARG A 261 14.47 -2.40 -21.62
CA ARG A 261 15.66 -1.79 -22.23
C ARG A 261 15.33 -1.41 -23.66
N LEU A 262 15.77 -0.23 -24.10
CA LEU A 262 15.49 0.27 -25.44
C LEU A 262 15.97 -0.70 -26.54
N ASP A 263 17.10 -1.36 -26.33
CA ASP A 263 17.67 -2.33 -27.28
C ASP A 263 16.82 -3.61 -27.42
N ASP A 264 16.03 -3.96 -26.42
CA ASP A 264 15.17 -5.15 -26.45
C ASP A 264 13.86 -4.91 -27.22
N VAL A 265 13.56 -3.64 -27.57
CA VAL A 265 12.32 -3.26 -28.24
C VAL A 265 12.36 -3.64 -29.73
N LYS A 266 11.51 -4.57 -30.15
CA LYS A 266 11.48 -5.05 -31.55
C LYS A 266 10.63 -4.19 -32.48
N THR A 267 9.72 -3.39 -31.94
CA THR A 267 8.85 -2.47 -32.66
C THR A 267 9.51 -1.11 -32.81
N ASP A 268 9.01 -0.27 -33.73
CA ASP A 268 9.51 1.10 -33.92
C ASP A 268 8.79 2.14 -33.02
N TYR A 269 8.01 1.67 -32.05
CA TYR A 269 7.20 2.51 -31.15
C TYR A 269 7.27 2.00 -29.70
N LEU A 270 6.99 2.91 -28.77
CA LEU A 270 6.83 2.66 -27.34
C LEU A 270 5.33 2.78 -26.95
N PRO A 271 4.83 1.97 -25.98
CA PRO A 271 3.40 1.93 -25.65
C PRO A 271 2.96 3.05 -24.69
N CYS A 272 3.20 4.32 -25.05
CA CYS A 272 2.87 5.49 -24.24
C CYS A 272 2.83 6.77 -25.11
N ASN A 273 2.30 7.89 -24.59
CA ASN A 273 2.13 9.16 -25.32
C ASN A 273 3.01 10.32 -24.80
N THR A 274 4.08 10.03 -24.06
CA THR A 274 5.04 11.08 -23.65
C THR A 274 5.88 11.57 -24.83
N LYS A 275 6.62 12.67 -24.65
CA LYS A 275 7.56 13.21 -25.64
C LYS A 275 8.55 12.15 -26.15
N LEU A 276 9.11 11.31 -25.28
CA LEU A 276 9.98 10.20 -25.66
C LEU A 276 9.28 9.23 -26.60
N CYS A 277 8.04 8.84 -26.26
CA CYS A 277 7.32 7.76 -26.94
C CYS A 277 6.73 8.16 -28.29
N ASN A 278 6.66 9.47 -28.57
CA ASN A 278 6.32 10.01 -29.88
C ASN A 278 7.51 10.02 -30.87
N ILE A 279 8.71 9.65 -30.41
CA ILE A 279 9.90 9.47 -31.23
C ILE A 279 10.03 7.99 -31.58
N SER A 280 10.40 7.68 -32.82
CA SER A 280 10.58 6.29 -33.25
C SER A 280 11.72 5.63 -32.48
N VAL A 281 11.60 4.32 -32.19
CA VAL A 281 12.65 3.58 -31.45
C VAL A 281 13.96 3.59 -32.23
N LYS A 282 13.90 3.54 -33.57
CA LYS A 282 15.09 3.68 -34.41
C LYS A 282 15.79 5.02 -34.20
N GLU A 283 15.06 6.12 -34.24
CA GLU A 283 15.61 7.47 -34.03
C GLU A 283 16.15 7.63 -32.61
N LEU A 284 15.47 7.08 -31.60
CA LEU A 284 16.00 7.05 -30.23
C LEU A 284 17.35 6.32 -30.15
N ARG A 285 17.52 5.16 -30.81
CA ARG A 285 18.79 4.42 -30.80
C ARG A 285 19.94 5.18 -31.46
N GLU A 286 19.64 5.91 -32.52
CA GLU A 286 20.62 6.73 -33.27
C GLU A 286 20.97 8.04 -32.53
N MET A 287 20.14 8.47 -31.57
CA MET A 287 20.35 9.68 -30.77
C MET A 287 21.58 9.57 -29.84
N PRO A 288 22.33 10.67 -29.61
CA PRO A 288 23.38 10.70 -28.61
C PRO A 288 22.88 10.28 -27.23
N GLN A 289 23.63 9.42 -26.53
CA GLN A 289 23.22 8.84 -25.25
C GLN A 289 22.80 9.90 -24.23
N GLN A 290 23.49 11.04 -24.17
CA GLN A 290 23.18 12.10 -23.21
C GLN A 290 21.82 12.77 -23.51
N GLU A 291 21.51 13.03 -24.77
CA GLU A 291 20.21 13.59 -25.19
C GLU A 291 19.09 12.57 -24.95
N ARG A 292 19.33 11.31 -25.30
CA ARG A 292 18.42 10.20 -25.05
C ARG A 292 18.12 10.02 -23.56
N ALA A 293 19.14 10.03 -22.70
CA ALA A 293 18.98 9.86 -21.26
C ALA A 293 18.12 10.98 -20.63
N VAL A 294 18.20 12.21 -21.14
CA VAL A 294 17.33 13.31 -20.68
C VAL A 294 15.86 13.01 -21.01
N LEU A 295 15.57 12.55 -22.23
CA LEU A 295 14.21 12.18 -22.64
C LEU A 295 13.66 10.99 -21.87
N ILE A 296 14.49 9.95 -21.64
CA ILE A 296 14.09 8.77 -20.86
C ILE A 296 13.83 9.16 -19.41
N THR A 297 14.62 10.07 -18.84
CA THR A 297 14.42 10.56 -17.48
C THR A 297 13.11 11.33 -17.35
N GLU A 298 12.83 12.26 -18.27
CA GLU A 298 11.57 13.01 -18.28
C GLU A 298 10.36 12.06 -18.41
N HIS A 299 10.47 11.03 -19.27
CA HIS A 299 9.48 9.96 -19.37
C HIS A 299 9.29 9.21 -18.04
N ASN A 300 10.39 8.71 -17.45
CA ASN A 300 10.34 7.93 -16.22
C ASN A 300 9.70 8.73 -15.06
N LEU A 301 10.03 10.02 -14.94
CA LEU A 301 9.41 10.93 -13.97
C LEU A 301 7.91 11.10 -14.23
N ALA A 302 7.49 11.24 -15.50
CA ALA A 302 6.09 11.35 -15.87
C ALA A 302 5.29 10.09 -15.49
N ILE A 303 5.83 8.90 -15.77
CA ILE A 303 5.18 7.62 -15.41
C ILE A 303 5.07 7.45 -13.89
N LEU A 304 6.11 7.78 -13.14
CA LEU A 304 6.06 7.74 -11.66
C LEU A 304 5.04 8.74 -11.09
N LYS A 305 4.94 9.93 -11.69
CA LYS A 305 3.94 10.94 -11.30
C LYS A 305 2.52 10.46 -11.60
N GLU A 306 2.31 9.90 -12.80
CA GLU A 306 1.02 9.35 -13.21
C GLU A 306 0.58 8.20 -12.29
N GLU A 307 1.49 7.30 -11.92
CA GLU A 307 1.20 6.21 -11.00
C GLU A 307 0.73 6.72 -9.62
N LEU A 308 1.40 7.74 -9.07
CA LEU A 308 0.98 8.33 -7.79
C LEU A 308 -0.38 9.01 -7.87
N LEU A 309 -0.71 9.64 -9.01
CA LEU A 309 -2.02 10.24 -9.24
C LEU A 309 -3.11 9.17 -9.34
N GLU A 310 -2.85 8.09 -10.07
CA GLU A 310 -3.76 6.95 -10.16
C GLU A 310 -4.01 6.34 -8.77
N ILE A 311 -2.97 6.10 -7.98
CA ILE A 311 -3.11 5.56 -6.60
C ILE A 311 -3.98 6.48 -5.74
N LYS A 312 -3.78 7.81 -5.80
CA LYS A 312 -4.62 8.78 -5.08
C LYS A 312 -6.06 8.72 -5.54
N GLN A 313 -6.30 8.63 -6.85
CA GLN A 313 -7.64 8.52 -7.39
C GLN A 313 -8.34 7.24 -6.88
N ARG A 314 -7.63 6.11 -6.89
CA ARG A 314 -8.13 4.83 -6.36
C ARG A 314 -8.48 4.89 -4.88
N ILE A 315 -7.65 5.55 -4.06
CA ILE A 315 -7.96 5.76 -2.64
C ILE A 315 -9.24 6.59 -2.46
N TYR A 316 -9.41 7.65 -3.25
CA TYR A 316 -10.59 8.50 -3.14
C TYR A 316 -11.86 7.77 -3.57
N GLU A 317 -11.76 6.97 -4.63
CA GLU A 317 -12.85 6.16 -5.16
C GLU A 317 -13.17 4.94 -4.29
N GLY A 318 -12.23 4.43 -3.49
CA GLY A 318 -12.37 3.16 -2.78
C GLY A 318 -12.17 1.95 -3.69
N THR A 319 -11.24 2.04 -4.65
CA THR A 319 -10.93 0.97 -5.62
C THR A 319 -9.45 0.58 -5.64
N LEU A 320 -8.72 0.84 -4.54
CA LEU A 320 -7.30 0.52 -4.46
C LEU A 320 -7.06 -0.98 -4.56
N TRP A 321 -7.94 -1.81 -3.99
CA TRP A 321 -7.83 -3.26 -4.06
C TRP A 321 -7.92 -3.79 -5.51
N GLU A 322 -8.92 -3.35 -6.26
CA GLU A 322 -9.13 -3.67 -7.68
C GLU A 322 -7.90 -3.24 -8.50
N TYR A 323 -7.30 -2.11 -8.13
CA TYR A 323 -6.05 -1.67 -8.75
C TYR A 323 -4.87 -2.61 -8.42
N LEU A 324 -4.77 -3.11 -7.19
CA LEU A 324 -3.77 -4.13 -6.82
C LEU A 324 -3.97 -5.41 -7.63
N GLU A 325 -5.20 -5.86 -7.81
CA GLU A 325 -5.54 -7.04 -8.62
C GLU A 325 -5.11 -6.87 -10.08
N ALA A 326 -5.37 -5.71 -10.67
CA ALA A 326 -4.92 -5.39 -12.02
C ALA A 326 -3.38 -5.40 -12.12
N LYS A 327 -2.70 -4.77 -11.17
CA LYS A 327 -1.22 -4.69 -11.12
C LYS A 327 -0.56 -6.03 -10.82
N ALA A 328 -1.16 -6.84 -9.97
CA ALA A 328 -0.62 -8.13 -9.54
C ALA A 328 -0.40 -9.09 -10.72
N ARG A 329 -1.24 -8.98 -11.74
CA ARG A 329 -1.18 -9.78 -12.97
C ARG A 329 0.05 -9.47 -13.83
N ALA A 330 0.77 -8.37 -13.57
CA ALA A 330 2.01 -8.06 -14.27
C ALA A 330 3.19 -8.96 -13.88
N HIS A 331 3.19 -9.55 -12.67
CA HIS A 331 4.29 -10.40 -12.21
C HIS A 331 3.86 -11.48 -11.20
N PRO A 332 4.25 -12.76 -11.36
CA PRO A 332 3.83 -13.85 -10.48
C PRO A 332 4.13 -13.63 -8.99
N ALA A 333 5.23 -12.96 -8.65
CA ALA A 333 5.56 -12.67 -7.25
C ALA A 333 4.60 -11.65 -6.61
N LEU A 334 4.10 -10.68 -7.38
CA LEU A 334 3.12 -9.70 -6.90
C LEU A 334 1.74 -10.36 -6.74
N TYR A 335 1.35 -11.21 -7.67
CA TYR A 335 0.14 -12.03 -7.53
C TYR A 335 0.18 -12.95 -6.31
N ARG A 336 1.30 -13.66 -6.08
CA ARG A 336 1.48 -14.43 -4.85
C ARG A 336 1.41 -13.56 -3.60
N PHE A 337 1.97 -12.35 -3.65
CA PHE A 337 1.93 -11.42 -2.53
C PHE A 337 0.49 -10.97 -2.23
N LEU A 338 -0.27 -10.56 -3.25
CA LEU A 338 -1.69 -10.19 -3.14
C LEU A 338 -2.49 -11.29 -2.44
N LYS A 339 -2.37 -12.53 -2.91
CA LYS A 339 -3.03 -13.69 -2.28
C LYS A 339 -2.57 -13.93 -0.84
N SER A 340 -1.36 -13.50 -0.46
CA SER A 340 -0.84 -13.66 0.89
C SER A 340 -1.33 -12.60 1.87
N LEU A 341 -2.03 -11.55 1.39
CA LEU A 341 -2.56 -10.47 2.21
C LEU A 341 -3.63 -10.93 3.20
N HIS A 342 -4.27 -12.09 3.01
CA HIS A 342 -5.15 -12.68 4.02
C HIS A 342 -4.48 -12.81 5.40
N ARG A 343 -3.15 -13.03 5.45
CA ARG A 343 -2.38 -13.08 6.72
C ARG A 343 -2.35 -11.73 7.43
N TYR A 344 -2.50 -10.65 6.67
CA TYR A 344 -2.55 -9.27 7.13
C TYR A 344 -3.99 -8.72 7.14
N ARG A 345 -5.02 -9.56 7.05
CA ARG A 345 -6.43 -9.16 7.07
C ARG A 345 -6.77 -8.27 8.27
N ARG A 346 -6.23 -8.57 9.46
CA ARG A 346 -6.40 -7.73 10.65
C ARG A 346 -5.79 -6.32 10.47
N LEU A 347 -4.64 -6.21 9.81
CA LEU A 347 -4.06 -4.91 9.47
C LEU A 347 -5.01 -4.14 8.56
N LEU A 348 -5.43 -4.77 7.46
CA LEU A 348 -6.23 -4.11 6.44
C LEU A 348 -7.60 -3.69 7.01
N GLU A 349 -8.31 -4.61 7.70
CA GLU A 349 -9.60 -4.32 8.33
C GLU A 349 -9.51 -3.16 9.32
N ASN A 350 -8.49 -3.16 10.18
CA ASN A 350 -8.34 -2.11 11.18
C ASN A 350 -8.27 -0.71 10.57
N PHE A 351 -7.75 -0.56 9.35
CA PHE A 351 -7.52 0.72 8.70
C PHE A 351 -8.57 1.10 7.66
N ASP A 352 -9.15 0.10 7.02
CA ASP A 352 -10.11 0.23 5.93
C ASP A 352 -11.41 0.93 6.41
N PRO A 353 -11.93 1.93 5.67
CA PRO A 353 -13.19 2.58 6.03
C PRO A 353 -14.37 1.61 5.86
N GLU A 354 -15.41 1.76 6.69
CA GLU A 354 -16.63 0.96 6.53
C GLU A 354 -17.40 1.32 5.26
N THR A 355 -17.34 2.59 4.87
CA THR A 355 -17.96 3.17 3.68
C THR A 355 -17.09 4.31 3.16
N HIS A 356 -17.01 4.44 1.83
CA HIS A 356 -16.37 5.59 1.21
C HIS A 356 -17.35 6.78 1.07
N PRO A 357 -16.87 8.03 0.95
CA PRO A 357 -17.73 9.20 0.77
C PRO A 357 -18.65 9.10 -0.44
N GLU A 358 -18.18 8.48 -1.53
CA GLU A 358 -18.93 8.22 -2.76
C GLU A 358 -19.00 6.70 -3.00
N PRO A 359 -19.93 5.98 -2.33
CA PRO A 359 -20.00 4.54 -2.43
C PRO A 359 -20.45 4.11 -3.83
N HIS A 360 -19.78 3.11 -4.37
CA HIS A 360 -20.08 2.49 -5.66
C HIS A 360 -20.01 0.96 -5.52
N GLY A 361 -20.49 0.24 -6.54
CA GLY A 361 -20.47 -1.22 -6.54
C GLY A 361 -19.04 -1.77 -6.56
N LEU A 362 -18.69 -2.59 -5.57
CA LEU A 362 -17.37 -3.22 -5.49
C LEU A 362 -17.28 -4.46 -6.37
N PHE A 363 -16.09 -4.75 -6.90
CA PHE A 363 -15.85 -5.93 -7.72
C PHE A 363 -14.99 -6.94 -6.99
N PHE A 364 -15.45 -8.20 -6.98
CA PHE A 364 -14.77 -9.28 -6.29
C PHE A 364 -14.42 -10.42 -7.25
N PHE A 365 -13.26 -11.02 -7.01
CA PHE A 365 -12.81 -12.24 -7.69
C PHE A 365 -12.54 -13.32 -6.65
N ASP A 366 -13.09 -14.51 -6.86
CA ASP A 366 -13.05 -15.66 -5.95
C ASP A 366 -11.65 -15.98 -5.37
N ASP A 367 -10.60 -15.84 -6.17
CA ASP A 367 -9.23 -16.20 -5.79
C ASP A 367 -8.54 -15.23 -4.82
N THR A 368 -9.14 -14.05 -4.60
CA THR A 368 -8.58 -12.92 -3.84
C THR A 368 -9.59 -12.25 -2.91
N ALA A 369 -10.89 -12.49 -3.08
CA ALA A 369 -11.97 -11.90 -2.28
C ALA A 369 -11.82 -12.16 -0.78
N SER A 370 -11.44 -13.38 -0.37
CA SER A 370 -11.11 -13.67 1.03
C SER A 370 -10.00 -12.77 1.59
N SER A 371 -9.06 -12.29 0.80
CA SER A 371 -8.01 -11.40 1.35
C SER A 371 -8.49 -9.98 1.66
N ARG A 372 -9.71 -9.61 1.24
CA ARG A 372 -10.28 -8.28 1.39
C ARG A 372 -10.84 -8.01 2.81
N PRO A 373 -10.80 -6.74 3.29
CA PRO A 373 -11.43 -6.34 4.55
C PRO A 373 -12.94 -6.56 4.65
N GLU A 374 -13.67 -6.30 3.56
CA GLU A 374 -15.12 -6.20 3.55
C GLU A 374 -15.79 -7.55 3.89
N PRO A 375 -15.40 -8.69 3.26
CA PRO A 375 -15.94 -9.99 3.63
C PRO A 375 -15.59 -10.39 5.07
N ALA A 376 -14.36 -10.09 5.49
CA ALA A 376 -13.90 -10.38 6.86
C ALA A 376 -14.71 -9.60 7.92
N ARG A 377 -14.97 -8.33 7.67
CA ARG A 377 -15.76 -7.45 8.53
C ARG A 377 -17.20 -7.95 8.64
N HIS A 378 -17.81 -8.31 7.50
CA HIS A 378 -19.14 -8.89 7.47
C HIS A 378 -19.21 -10.18 8.30
N GLN A 379 -18.28 -11.10 8.09
CA GLN A 379 -18.21 -12.37 8.83
C GLN A 379 -18.08 -12.14 10.33
N ALA A 380 -17.18 -11.25 10.77
CA ALA A 380 -16.99 -10.93 12.18
C ALA A 380 -18.27 -10.36 12.82
N ARG A 381 -18.93 -9.41 12.15
CA ARG A 381 -20.19 -8.81 12.61
C ARG A 381 -21.33 -9.83 12.65
N LEU A 382 -21.44 -10.66 11.62
CA LEU A 382 -22.48 -11.67 11.53
C LEU A 382 -22.41 -12.63 12.72
N MET A 383 -21.21 -13.07 13.12
CA MET A 383 -21.03 -13.99 14.25
C MET A 383 -21.64 -13.50 15.59
N GLU A 384 -21.77 -12.19 15.77
CA GLU A 384 -22.35 -11.54 16.96
C GLU A 384 -23.88 -11.40 16.91
N VAL A 385 -24.50 -11.73 15.78
CA VAL A 385 -25.96 -11.65 15.59
C VAL A 385 -26.63 -12.97 15.97
N GLU A 386 -27.85 -12.89 16.48
CA GLU A 386 -28.69 -14.06 16.74
C GLU A 386 -29.72 -14.27 15.61
N PRO A 387 -30.07 -15.52 15.28
CA PRO A 387 -31.13 -15.81 14.31
C PRO A 387 -32.46 -15.14 14.66
N ALA A 388 -33.13 -14.58 13.66
CA ALA A 388 -34.48 -14.01 13.84
C ALA A 388 -35.56 -15.08 14.03
N ALA A 389 -35.29 -16.32 13.60
CA ALA A 389 -36.18 -17.47 13.76
C ALA A 389 -35.37 -18.76 13.92
N LYS A 390 -36.04 -19.84 14.33
CA LYS A 390 -35.45 -21.19 14.44
C LYS A 390 -35.39 -21.95 13.12
N LYS A 391 -36.21 -21.57 12.14
CA LYS A 391 -36.21 -22.11 10.78
C LYS A 391 -35.57 -21.07 9.85
N ALA A 392 -34.72 -21.48 8.90
CA ALA A 392 -34.14 -20.59 7.89
C ALA A 392 -34.54 -21.02 6.48
N VAL A 393 -34.62 -20.05 5.57
CA VAL A 393 -34.61 -20.30 4.12
C VAL A 393 -33.38 -19.65 3.53
N VAL A 394 -32.53 -20.41 2.86
CA VAL A 394 -31.34 -19.92 2.14
C VAL A 394 -31.64 -19.89 0.65
N LEU A 395 -31.44 -18.73 0.03
CA LEU A 395 -31.70 -18.51 -1.40
C LEU A 395 -30.52 -17.84 -2.09
N LYS A 396 -30.18 -18.35 -3.28
CA LYS A 396 -29.33 -17.65 -4.26
C LYS A 396 -30.25 -16.89 -5.20
N VAL A 397 -30.18 -15.56 -5.20
CA VAL A 397 -30.96 -14.71 -6.10
C VAL A 397 -30.02 -13.99 -7.06
N GLY A 398 -30.45 -13.84 -8.32
CA GLY A 398 -29.67 -13.15 -9.35
C GLY A 398 -29.89 -11.64 -9.40
N GLU A 399 -30.76 -11.09 -8.55
CA GLU A 399 -31.09 -9.66 -8.48
C GLU A 399 -30.63 -9.10 -7.13
N LYS A 400 -29.92 -7.97 -7.16
CA LYS A 400 -29.54 -7.18 -5.98
C LYS A 400 -30.25 -5.80 -6.03
N PRO A 401 -30.74 -5.25 -4.90
CA PRO A 401 -30.70 -5.81 -3.55
C PRO A 401 -31.54 -7.07 -3.37
N TYR A 402 -31.03 -8.04 -2.61
CA TYR A 402 -31.57 -9.41 -2.57
C TYR A 402 -33.05 -9.47 -2.11
N ASN A 403 -33.41 -8.59 -1.18
CA ASN A 403 -34.76 -8.45 -0.62
C ASN A 403 -35.78 -7.81 -1.59
N ARG A 404 -35.38 -7.44 -2.81
CA ARG A 404 -36.31 -6.99 -3.86
C ARG A 404 -36.78 -8.11 -4.77
N SER A 405 -36.08 -9.23 -4.77
CA SER A 405 -36.40 -10.40 -5.58
C SER A 405 -37.83 -10.90 -5.34
N TRP A 406 -38.46 -11.45 -6.38
CA TRP A 406 -39.81 -12.02 -6.26
C TRP A 406 -39.81 -13.24 -5.33
N GLN A 407 -38.71 -13.99 -5.29
CA GLN A 407 -38.51 -15.14 -4.40
C GLN A 407 -38.64 -14.73 -2.94
N TYR A 408 -37.97 -13.65 -2.53
CA TYR A 408 -38.06 -13.12 -1.18
C TYR A 408 -39.51 -12.74 -0.82
N ARG A 409 -40.20 -12.00 -1.71
CA ARG A 409 -41.59 -11.57 -1.47
C ARG A 409 -42.52 -12.77 -1.32
N LEU A 410 -42.32 -13.82 -2.13
CA LEU A 410 -43.11 -15.04 -2.05
C LEU A 410 -42.90 -15.76 -0.71
N ILE A 411 -41.65 -15.92 -0.27
CA ILE A 411 -41.34 -16.54 1.03
C ILE A 411 -41.99 -15.77 2.17
N LYS A 412 -41.91 -14.43 2.15
CA LYS A 412 -42.56 -13.59 3.16
C LYS A 412 -44.08 -13.68 3.15
N ASN A 413 -44.69 -13.85 1.98
CA ASN A 413 -46.14 -14.07 1.88
C ASN A 413 -46.56 -15.45 2.43
N ILE A 414 -45.73 -16.48 2.27
CA ILE A 414 -46.04 -17.86 2.70
C ILE A 414 -45.78 -18.07 4.19
N ALA A 415 -44.62 -17.64 4.67
CA ALA A 415 -44.08 -18.02 5.97
C ALA A 415 -43.82 -16.83 6.91
N GLY A 416 -44.00 -15.59 6.45
CA GLY A 416 -43.86 -14.39 7.28
C GLY A 416 -42.54 -14.34 8.05
N ASN A 417 -42.65 -14.26 9.38
CA ASN A 417 -41.53 -14.23 10.32
C ASN A 417 -41.25 -15.59 10.99
N ASP A 418 -41.96 -16.64 10.62
CA ASP A 418 -41.72 -18.00 11.15
C ASP A 418 -40.42 -18.60 10.58
N VAL A 419 -39.91 -18.00 9.50
CA VAL A 419 -38.64 -18.32 8.88
C VAL A 419 -37.76 -17.08 8.79
N HIS A 420 -36.47 -17.28 9.03
CA HIS A 420 -35.44 -16.28 8.78
C HIS A 420 -34.95 -16.41 7.34
N VAL A 421 -35.05 -15.34 6.55
CA VAL A 421 -34.57 -15.37 5.16
C VAL A 421 -33.09 -15.01 5.10
N LEU A 422 -32.31 -15.91 4.49
CA LEU A 422 -30.88 -15.78 4.29
C LEU A 422 -30.58 -15.80 2.79
N PHE A 423 -29.79 -14.83 2.33
CA PHE A 423 -29.29 -14.79 0.97
C PHE A 423 -27.89 -15.40 0.91
N PHE A 424 -27.64 -16.25 -0.08
CA PHE A 424 -26.30 -16.73 -0.38
C PHE A 424 -25.63 -15.78 -1.36
N ASP A 425 -24.55 -15.14 -0.91
CA ASP A 425 -23.66 -14.34 -1.75
C ASP A 425 -22.33 -15.09 -1.96
N PRO A 426 -21.77 -15.10 -3.20
CA PRO A 426 -20.53 -15.81 -3.51
C PRO A 426 -19.30 -15.39 -2.70
N VAL A 427 -19.30 -14.17 -2.15
CA VAL A 427 -18.16 -13.56 -1.47
C VAL A 427 -18.45 -13.34 0.02
N PHE A 428 -19.66 -12.91 0.33
CA PHE A 428 -20.07 -12.62 1.71
C PHE A 428 -20.66 -13.83 2.43
N GLY A 429 -20.92 -14.93 1.71
CA GLY A 429 -21.49 -16.14 2.28
C GLY A 429 -22.95 -15.94 2.63
N VAL A 430 -23.28 -15.90 3.92
CA VAL A 430 -24.67 -15.63 4.38
C VAL A 430 -24.89 -14.15 4.55
N VAL A 431 -25.95 -13.63 3.92
CA VAL A 431 -26.47 -12.29 4.12
C VAL A 431 -27.89 -12.39 4.67
N PRO A 432 -28.12 -12.15 5.98
CA PRO A 432 -29.46 -12.08 6.53
C PRO A 432 -30.28 -10.95 5.92
N GLU A 433 -31.60 -11.14 5.85
CA GLU A 433 -32.53 -10.18 5.27
C GLU A 433 -32.48 -8.78 5.89
N GLU A 434 -32.15 -8.69 7.18
CA GLU A 434 -32.08 -7.44 7.94
C GLU A 434 -30.96 -6.52 7.46
N VAL A 435 -29.89 -7.10 6.90
CA VAL A 435 -28.70 -6.38 6.44
C VAL A 435 -28.55 -6.44 4.93
N ALA A 436 -29.52 -6.99 4.21
CA ALA A 436 -29.43 -7.20 2.76
C ALA A 436 -29.06 -5.92 2.00
N GLU A 437 -29.51 -4.74 2.45
CA GLU A 437 -29.24 -3.45 1.79
C GLU A 437 -27.98 -2.73 2.27
N VAL A 438 -27.30 -3.26 3.31
CA VAL A 438 -26.10 -2.65 3.91
C VAL A 438 -24.92 -2.76 2.96
N TYR A 439 -24.15 -1.66 2.84
CA TYR A 439 -22.95 -1.62 2.02
C TYR A 439 -21.83 -2.53 2.57
N PRO A 440 -21.09 -3.28 1.73
CA PRO A 440 -21.25 -3.46 0.28
C PRO A 440 -22.03 -4.73 -0.11
N LEU A 441 -22.88 -5.28 0.76
CA LEU A 441 -23.50 -6.60 0.59
C LEU A 441 -24.39 -6.68 -0.65
N SER A 442 -25.22 -5.67 -0.93
CA SER A 442 -25.96 -5.62 -2.19
C SER A 442 -25.26 -4.82 -3.29
N GLN A 443 -24.27 -4.02 -2.92
CA GLN A 443 -23.53 -3.13 -3.82
C GLN A 443 -22.21 -3.79 -4.22
N ASN A 444 -22.29 -5.01 -4.74
CA ASN A 444 -21.14 -5.70 -5.30
C ASN A 444 -21.51 -6.58 -6.48
N ASP A 445 -20.53 -6.81 -7.33
CA ASP A 445 -20.53 -7.83 -8.37
C ASP A 445 -19.34 -8.77 -8.15
N ALA A 446 -19.54 -10.05 -8.40
CA ALA A 446 -18.56 -11.08 -8.08
C ALA A 446 -18.46 -12.11 -9.19
N GLU A 447 -17.22 -12.46 -9.54
CA GLU A 447 -16.92 -13.59 -10.42
C GLU A 447 -16.34 -14.76 -9.60
N GLY A 448 -17.00 -15.91 -9.70
CA GLY A 448 -16.67 -17.12 -8.93
C GLY A 448 -17.28 -17.15 -7.51
N GLU A 449 -17.04 -18.24 -6.78
CA GLU A 449 -17.49 -18.44 -5.40
C GLU A 449 -16.27 -18.64 -4.48
N ASP A 450 -16.16 -17.85 -3.43
CA ASP A 450 -15.07 -17.95 -2.46
C ASP A 450 -15.31 -19.13 -1.49
N GLU A 451 -14.32 -20.02 -1.36
CA GLU A 451 -14.42 -21.22 -0.52
C GLU A 451 -14.61 -20.87 0.97
N GLU A 452 -14.02 -19.76 1.43
CA GLU A 452 -14.14 -19.30 2.81
C GLU A 452 -15.58 -18.83 3.07
N ALA A 453 -16.14 -18.02 2.16
CA ALA A 453 -17.53 -17.58 2.20
C ALA A 453 -18.50 -18.77 2.31
N ARG A 454 -18.23 -19.83 1.53
CA ARG A 454 -19.00 -21.08 1.56
C ARG A 454 -18.85 -21.82 2.89
N ALA A 455 -17.64 -21.87 3.46
CA ALA A 455 -17.41 -22.48 4.77
C ALA A 455 -18.13 -21.72 5.91
N TYR A 456 -18.17 -20.38 5.85
CA TYR A 456 -18.90 -19.57 6.83
C TYR A 456 -20.40 -19.73 6.76
N LEU A 457 -20.95 -19.84 5.53
CA LEU A 457 -22.36 -20.18 5.35
C LEU A 457 -22.71 -21.43 6.15
N TYR A 458 -21.90 -22.49 6.06
CA TYR A 458 -22.15 -23.72 6.81
C TYR A 458 -22.10 -23.53 8.32
N ALA A 459 -21.07 -22.85 8.83
CA ALA A 459 -20.93 -22.61 10.26
C ALA A 459 -22.12 -21.80 10.81
N TRP A 460 -22.61 -20.83 10.04
CA TRP A 460 -23.76 -20.02 10.44
C TRP A 460 -25.06 -20.83 10.49
N LEU A 461 -25.26 -21.74 9.54
CA LEU A 461 -26.48 -22.54 9.44
C LEU A 461 -26.68 -23.50 10.63
N GLU A 462 -25.62 -23.81 11.39
CA GLU A 462 -25.73 -24.60 12.63
C GLU A 462 -26.58 -23.92 13.71
N LYS A 463 -26.83 -22.61 13.62
CA LYS A 463 -27.69 -21.87 14.56
C LYS A 463 -29.19 -22.15 14.38
N TYR A 464 -29.60 -22.84 13.31
CA TYR A 464 -31.00 -23.10 12.97
C TYR A 464 -31.38 -24.56 13.20
N ASP A 465 -32.63 -24.77 13.62
CA ASP A 465 -33.20 -26.10 13.81
C ASP A 465 -33.52 -26.78 12.47
N VAL A 466 -33.96 -26.01 11.47
CA VAL A 466 -34.31 -26.49 10.12
C VAL A 466 -33.83 -25.46 9.10
N VAL A 467 -33.20 -25.92 8.03
CA VAL A 467 -32.72 -25.06 6.94
C VAL A 467 -33.34 -25.52 5.63
N PHE A 468 -34.12 -24.66 4.98
CA PHE A 468 -34.60 -24.88 3.63
C PHE A 468 -33.65 -24.23 2.63
N THR A 469 -33.36 -24.88 1.51
CA THR A 469 -32.50 -24.29 0.45
C THR A 469 -33.25 -24.20 -0.87
N TYR A 470 -33.05 -23.11 -1.61
CA TYR A 470 -33.62 -22.92 -2.93
C TYR A 470 -32.58 -22.29 -3.88
N ASN A 471 -32.26 -22.98 -4.98
CA ASN A 471 -31.21 -22.61 -5.94
C ASN A 471 -29.81 -22.43 -5.32
N VAL A 472 -29.52 -23.09 -4.19
CA VAL A 472 -28.21 -23.10 -3.54
C VAL A 472 -27.80 -24.54 -3.31
N ASP A 473 -26.58 -24.90 -3.71
CA ASP A 473 -26.01 -26.22 -3.42
C ASP A 473 -25.17 -26.19 -2.14
N ILE A 474 -25.84 -26.54 -1.03
CA ILE A 474 -25.24 -26.67 0.30
C ILE A 474 -25.09 -28.19 0.55
N PRO A 475 -23.88 -28.76 0.52
CA PRO A 475 -23.64 -30.15 0.89
C PRO A 475 -24.19 -30.38 2.29
N LEU A 476 -24.88 -31.50 2.45
CA LEU A 476 -25.71 -31.82 3.60
C LEU A 476 -24.88 -31.85 4.90
N ILE A 477 -24.89 -30.75 5.65
CA ILE A 477 -24.33 -30.69 7.01
C ILE A 477 -25.47 -30.90 8.00
N SER A 478 -25.51 -32.10 8.57
CA SER A 478 -26.47 -32.56 9.60
C SER A 478 -27.96 -32.61 9.18
N LYS A 479 -28.79 -33.20 10.05
CA LYS A 479 -30.03 -33.93 9.71
C LYS A 479 -31.23 -33.12 9.16
N LYS A 480 -31.17 -31.79 8.99
CA LYS A 480 -32.37 -30.97 8.71
C LYS A 480 -32.17 -29.89 7.65
N VAL A 481 -31.30 -30.12 6.67
CA VAL A 481 -31.27 -29.33 5.43
C VAL A 481 -32.26 -29.93 4.43
N ILE A 482 -33.26 -29.16 4.00
CA ILE A 482 -34.34 -29.59 3.11
C ILE A 482 -34.27 -28.78 1.80
N PRO A 483 -33.80 -29.37 0.69
CA PRO A 483 -33.83 -28.69 -0.60
C PRO A 483 -35.27 -28.60 -1.11
N LEU A 484 -35.70 -27.38 -1.43
CA LEU A 484 -37.01 -27.09 -1.99
C LEU A 484 -36.99 -27.25 -3.50
N ARG A 485 -38.02 -27.89 -4.07
CA ARG A 485 -38.22 -27.96 -5.53
C ARG A 485 -38.96 -26.74 -6.03
N SER A 486 -39.95 -26.28 -5.26
CA SER A 486 -40.62 -24.98 -5.42
C SER A 486 -40.62 -24.22 -4.09
N LEU A 487 -40.65 -22.89 -4.15
CA LEU A 487 -40.85 -22.07 -2.96
C LEU A 487 -42.25 -22.28 -2.34
N ASP A 488 -43.24 -22.71 -3.12
CA ASP A 488 -44.57 -23.05 -2.58
C ASP A 488 -44.54 -24.24 -1.61
N ASP A 489 -43.53 -25.11 -1.72
CA ASP A 489 -43.36 -26.27 -0.84
C ASP A 489 -43.14 -25.84 0.63
N LEU A 490 -42.70 -24.59 0.87
CA LEU A 490 -42.56 -24.01 2.22
C LEU A 490 -43.87 -24.02 3.00
N ALA A 491 -45.03 -23.84 2.33
CA ALA A 491 -46.33 -23.79 2.98
C ALA A 491 -46.64 -25.07 3.77
N GLN A 492 -46.05 -26.21 3.39
CA GLN A 492 -46.21 -27.49 4.08
C GLN A 492 -45.52 -27.52 5.46
N TYR A 493 -44.62 -26.56 5.71
CA TYR A 493 -43.78 -26.48 6.92
C TYR A 493 -44.06 -25.23 7.76
N SER A 494 -44.86 -24.29 7.25
CA SER A 494 -45.27 -23.05 7.91
C SER A 494 -46.37 -23.24 8.97
N TYR A 495 -47.06 -24.39 9.00
CA TYR A 495 -48.18 -24.67 9.91
C TYR A 495 -47.91 -25.73 10.99
N VAL A 496 -46.63 -25.96 11.34
CA VAL A 496 -46.21 -26.91 12.40
C VAL A 496 -45.37 -26.22 13.46
#